data_AF-A0A2D9Y9S7-F1
#
_entry.id   AF-A0A2D9Y9S7-F1
#
_cell.length_a   1.000
_cell.length_b   1.000
_cell.length_c   1.000
_cell.angle_alpha   90.00
_cell.angle_beta   90.00
_cell.angle_gamma   90.00
#
_symmetry.space_group_name_H-M   'P 1'
#
loop_
_entity.id
_entity.type
_entity.pdbx_description
1 polymer ?
#
loop_
_entity_poly.entity_id
_entity_poly.type
_entity_poly.pdbx_seq_one_letter_code
_entity_poly.pdbx_strand_id
1 'polypeptide(L)'
;SNCIDCRGLAAKDRLPDLRGVKGEMLVIRSKDVVFQRPIRLLHPRLPLYIVPREDGIFMLGATSIESQDSENVSVRSMLELLSAAYALSPSFGEAEILETGVDLRPAFNDNLPKIRKINDVIYANGLYRHGYLLAPAVAKQVADLLLDNIAGEFVDENYC
;
A
#
# COMPACT_ATOMS: atom_id res chain seq x y z
N SER A 1 18.77 15.98 19.33
CA SER A 1 17.90 16.44 18.22
C SER A 1 16.75 15.47 18.13
N ASN A 2 15.50 15.91 18.00
CA ASN A 2 14.35 15.00 17.99
C ASN A 2 14.02 14.65 16.53
N CYS A 3 14.74 13.69 15.97
CA CYS A 3 14.53 13.25 14.59
C CYS A 3 13.55 12.08 14.55
N ILE A 4 12.53 12.20 13.68
CA ILE A 4 11.59 11.11 13.42
C ILE A 4 11.72 10.73 11.93
N ASP A 5 12.07 9.48 11.66
CA ASP A 5 12.20 8.93 10.31
C ASP A 5 10.94 8.14 9.93
N CYS A 6 10.18 8.70 8.99
CA CYS A 6 9.00 8.07 8.37
C CYS A 6 9.17 7.93 6.84
N ARG A 7 10.41 7.74 6.35
CA ARG A 7 10.73 7.75 4.92
C ARG A 7 10.29 6.48 4.17
N GLY A 8 9.63 5.53 4.84
CA GLY A 8 9.22 4.26 4.26
C GLY A 8 10.41 3.43 3.83
N LEU A 9 10.41 2.93 2.59
CA LEU A 9 11.50 2.09 2.08
C LEU A 9 12.85 2.81 1.99
N ALA A 10 12.85 4.14 1.90
CA ALA A 10 14.09 4.90 1.90
C ALA A 10 14.82 4.86 3.25
N ALA A 11 14.18 4.37 4.32
CA ALA A 11 14.81 4.13 5.63
C ALA A 11 15.58 2.80 5.71
N LYS A 12 15.65 2.01 4.63
CA LYS A 12 16.31 0.71 4.59
C LYS A 12 17.82 0.78 4.82
N ASP A 13 18.42 1.94 4.65
CA ASP A 13 19.81 2.24 5.03
C ASP A 13 20.05 2.10 6.55
N ARG A 14 19.00 2.27 7.35
CA ARG A 14 19.02 2.13 8.83
C ARG A 14 18.18 0.95 9.33
N LEU A 15 17.20 0.52 8.55
CA LEU A 15 16.27 -0.58 8.86
C LEU A 15 16.40 -1.68 7.78
N PRO A 16 17.45 -2.52 7.84
CA PRO A 16 17.76 -3.47 6.75
C PRO A 16 16.70 -4.58 6.58
N ASP A 17 15.85 -4.78 7.59
CA ASP A 17 14.73 -5.72 7.59
C ASP A 17 13.43 -5.13 7.02
N LEU A 18 13.43 -3.86 6.56
CA LEU A 18 12.36 -3.35 5.69
C LEU A 18 12.43 -4.00 4.32
N ARG A 19 11.27 -4.45 3.84
CA ARG A 19 11.07 -4.95 2.47
C ARG A 19 9.97 -4.18 1.79
N GLY A 20 10.11 -4.06 0.47
CA GLY A 20 9.05 -3.57 -0.39
C GLY A 20 8.12 -4.70 -0.78
N VAL A 21 6.82 -4.47 -0.65
CA VAL A 21 5.79 -5.33 -1.24
C VAL A 21 5.23 -4.64 -2.46
N LYS A 22 5.53 -5.19 -3.64
CA LYS A 22 5.09 -4.64 -4.91
C LYS A 22 3.57 -4.65 -5.02
N GLY A 23 3.02 -3.49 -5.35
CA GLY A 23 1.64 -3.30 -5.71
C GLY A 23 1.53 -2.77 -7.12
N GLU A 24 0.76 -3.47 -7.96
CA GLU A 24 0.50 -3.06 -9.33
C GLU A 24 -0.97 -2.63 -9.44
N MET A 25 -1.22 -1.56 -10.19
CA MET A 25 -2.55 -0.98 -10.41
C MET A 25 -2.76 -0.59 -11.87
N LEU A 26 -4.02 -0.43 -12.24
CA LEU A 26 -4.46 -0.06 -13.58
C LEU A 26 -5.52 1.04 -13.47
N VAL A 27 -5.44 2.07 -14.30
CA VAL A 27 -6.49 3.07 -14.46
C VAL A 27 -7.08 2.93 -15.86
N ILE A 28 -8.39 2.75 -15.93
CA ILE A 28 -9.14 2.68 -17.19
C ILE A 28 -10.23 3.74 -17.23
N ARG A 29 -10.71 4.04 -18.44
CA ARG A 29 -11.88 4.88 -18.66
C ARG A 29 -12.92 4.15 -19.50
N SER A 30 -14.15 4.14 -19.02
CA SER A 30 -15.32 3.65 -19.77
C SER A 30 -16.50 4.58 -19.52
N LYS A 31 -17.15 5.02 -20.59
CA LYS A 31 -18.37 5.84 -20.53
C LYS A 31 -19.64 4.99 -20.41
N ASP A 32 -19.52 3.70 -20.71
CA ASP A 32 -20.64 2.75 -20.75
C ASP A 32 -20.86 2.06 -19.40
N VAL A 33 -19.93 2.25 -18.45
CA VAL A 33 -20.04 1.73 -17.09
C VAL A 33 -20.29 2.88 -16.11
N VAL A 34 -21.30 2.70 -15.26
CA VAL A 34 -21.61 3.66 -14.19
C VAL A 34 -21.59 2.94 -12.84
N PHE A 35 -20.54 3.18 -12.06
CA PHE A 35 -20.49 2.80 -10.65
C PHE A 35 -20.25 4.02 -9.79
N GLN A 36 -21.02 4.16 -8.70
CA GLN A 36 -20.92 5.29 -7.79
C GLN A 36 -20.17 4.96 -6.49
N ARG A 37 -19.85 3.69 -6.26
CA ARG A 37 -19.22 3.23 -5.02
C ARG A 37 -18.07 2.26 -5.34
N PRO A 38 -17.02 2.23 -4.50
CA PRO A 38 -15.98 1.22 -4.62
C PRO A 38 -16.57 -0.19 -4.57
N ILE A 39 -16.15 -1.03 -5.49
CA ILE A 39 -16.53 -2.44 -5.56
C ILE A 39 -15.34 -3.27 -5.10
N ARG A 40 -15.58 -4.16 -4.14
CA ARG A 40 -14.61 -5.16 -3.71
C ARG A 40 -15.01 -6.52 -4.28
N LEU A 41 -14.20 -7.04 -5.19
CA LEU A 41 -14.39 -8.39 -5.71
C LEU A 41 -13.86 -9.39 -4.69
N LEU A 42 -14.76 -10.21 -4.14
CA LEU A 42 -14.41 -11.29 -3.22
C LEU A 42 -14.04 -12.54 -4.02
N HIS A 43 -12.90 -12.49 -4.71
CA HIS A 43 -12.38 -13.64 -5.44
C HIS A 43 -11.30 -14.37 -4.60
N PRO A 44 -11.36 -15.71 -4.44
CA PRO A 44 -10.44 -16.45 -3.57
C PRO A 44 -8.95 -16.27 -3.89
N ARG A 45 -8.62 -15.96 -5.15
CA ARG A 45 -7.23 -15.79 -5.60
C ARG A 45 -6.84 -14.33 -5.86
N LEU A 46 -7.80 -13.42 -5.97
CA LEU A 46 -7.58 -12.05 -6.46
C LEU A 46 -8.41 -11.05 -5.66
N PRO A 47 -7.91 -10.54 -4.53
CA PRO A 47 -8.54 -9.42 -3.85
C PRO A 47 -8.42 -8.17 -4.73
N LEU A 48 -9.48 -7.84 -5.46
CA LEU A 48 -9.52 -6.69 -6.36
C LEU A 48 -10.48 -5.62 -5.82
N TYR A 49 -10.06 -4.36 -5.87
CA TYR A 49 -10.92 -3.20 -5.74
C TYR A 49 -11.05 -2.50 -7.09
N ILE A 50 -12.26 -2.06 -7.38
CA ILE A 50 -12.56 -1.13 -8.47
C ILE A 50 -13.10 0.12 -7.82
N VAL A 51 -12.34 1.20 -7.93
CA VAL A 51 -12.65 2.49 -7.31
C VAL A 51 -13.08 3.45 -8.41
N PRO A 52 -14.38 3.78 -8.51
CA PRO A 52 -14.84 4.78 -9.46
C PRO A 52 -14.32 6.15 -9.07
N ARG A 53 -13.98 6.94 -10.09
CA ARG A 53 -13.62 8.36 -10.03
C ARG A 53 -14.54 9.14 -10.98
N GLU A 54 -14.29 10.43 -11.11
CA GLU A 54 -15.02 11.29 -12.05
C GLU A 54 -14.75 10.89 -13.52
N ASP A 55 -15.61 11.34 -14.44
CA ASP A 55 -15.47 11.17 -15.89
C ASP A 55 -15.35 9.71 -16.40
N GLY A 56 -16.01 8.77 -15.69
CA GLY A 56 -16.00 7.36 -16.08
C GLY A 56 -14.62 6.70 -15.91
N ILE A 57 -13.78 7.27 -15.04
CA ILE A 57 -12.46 6.72 -14.72
C ILE A 57 -12.60 5.71 -13.58
N PHE A 58 -11.90 4.60 -13.69
CA PHE A 58 -11.87 3.54 -12.69
C PHE A 58 -10.43 3.17 -12.37
N MET A 59 -10.08 3.16 -11.08
CA MET A 59 -8.82 2.59 -10.62
C MET A 59 -9.06 1.14 -10.18
N LEU A 60 -8.28 0.23 -10.74
CA LEU A 60 -8.30 -1.19 -10.47
C LEU A 60 -7.04 -1.55 -9.71
N GLY A 61 -7.21 -2.17 -8.56
CA GLY A 61 -6.06 -2.65 -7.84
C GLY A 61 -6.33 -3.07 -6.41
N ALA A 62 -5.27 -3.32 -5.65
CA ALA A 62 -3.93 -3.48 -6.18
C ALA A 62 -3.45 -4.89 -5.86
N THR A 63 -2.54 -5.40 -6.72
CA THR A 63 -1.90 -6.67 -6.44
C THR A 63 -1.00 -6.57 -5.19
N SER A 64 -0.62 -7.73 -4.65
CA SER A 64 0.36 -7.83 -3.58
C SER A 64 1.35 -8.92 -3.95
N ILE A 65 2.53 -8.51 -4.42
CA ILE A 65 3.56 -9.39 -4.94
C ILE A 65 4.79 -9.26 -4.03
N GLU A 66 5.30 -10.41 -3.57
CA GLU A 66 6.57 -10.50 -2.82
C GLU A 66 7.76 -10.30 -3.76
N SER A 67 7.95 -9.04 -4.18
CA SER A 67 9.02 -8.58 -5.05
C SER A 67 9.36 -7.13 -4.70
N GLN A 68 10.64 -6.77 -4.87
CA GLN A 68 11.14 -5.40 -4.71
C GLN A 68 11.37 -4.69 -6.05
N ASP A 69 11.00 -5.32 -7.16
CA ASP A 69 10.98 -4.66 -8.46
C ASP A 69 9.85 -3.61 -8.50
N SER A 70 10.20 -2.36 -8.77
CA SER A 70 9.29 -1.23 -8.84
C SER A 70 9.15 -0.64 -10.25
N GLU A 71 9.80 -1.22 -11.26
CA GLU A 71 9.93 -0.55 -12.55
C GLU A 71 8.70 -0.74 -13.43
N ASN A 72 8.24 -1.99 -13.59
CA ASN A 72 7.25 -2.33 -14.60
C ASN A 72 6.14 -3.20 -14.03
N VAL A 73 4.92 -3.02 -14.53
CA VAL A 73 3.83 -3.95 -14.22
C VAL A 73 4.08 -5.31 -14.88
N SER A 74 3.71 -6.39 -14.19
CA SER A 74 3.79 -7.73 -14.76
C SER A 74 2.65 -8.01 -15.74
N VAL A 75 2.94 -8.79 -16.79
CA VAL A 75 1.91 -9.32 -17.72
C VAL A 75 0.80 -10.05 -16.95
N ARG A 76 1.19 -10.81 -15.93
CA ARG A 76 0.27 -11.55 -15.08
C ARG A 76 -0.75 -10.63 -14.40
N SER A 77 -0.30 -9.56 -13.74
CA SER A 77 -1.22 -8.64 -13.08
C SER A 77 -2.12 -7.93 -14.06
N MET A 78 -1.63 -7.53 -15.23
CA MET A 78 -2.50 -6.93 -16.25
C MET A 78 -3.60 -7.90 -16.69
N LEU A 79 -3.26 -9.16 -16.96
CA LEU A 79 -4.25 -10.19 -17.29
C LEU A 79 -5.26 -10.39 -16.16
N GLU A 80 -4.81 -10.46 -14.91
CA GLU A 80 -5.68 -10.65 -13.74
C GLU A 80 -6.61 -9.44 -13.51
N LEU A 81 -6.09 -8.21 -13.56
CA LEU A 81 -6.87 -6.98 -13.37
C LEU A 81 -7.89 -6.77 -14.49
N LEU A 82 -7.47 -6.92 -15.76
CA LEU A 82 -8.35 -6.75 -16.93
C LEU A 82 -9.43 -7.84 -17.01
N SER A 83 -9.06 -9.09 -16.76
CA SER A 83 -10.04 -10.19 -16.76
C SER A 83 -11.10 -9.99 -15.67
N ALA A 84 -10.70 -9.50 -14.50
CA ALA A 84 -11.62 -9.22 -13.41
C ALA A 84 -12.52 -8.00 -13.69
N ALA A 85 -12.00 -6.97 -14.37
CA ALA A 85 -12.81 -5.87 -14.89
C ALA A 85 -13.90 -6.38 -15.84
N TYR A 86 -13.50 -7.17 -16.83
CA TYR A 86 -14.39 -7.72 -17.85
C TYR A 86 -15.43 -8.67 -17.25
N ALA A 87 -15.03 -9.49 -16.27
CA ALA A 87 -15.94 -10.38 -15.55
C ALA A 87 -16.98 -9.61 -14.71
N LEU A 88 -16.64 -8.43 -14.20
CA LEU A 88 -17.59 -7.57 -13.48
C LEU A 88 -18.60 -6.92 -14.44
N SER A 89 -18.12 -6.39 -15.56
CA SER A 89 -18.96 -5.85 -16.62
C SER A 89 -18.29 -6.01 -17.97
N PRO A 90 -18.91 -6.71 -18.94
CA PRO A 90 -18.40 -6.82 -20.30
C PRO A 90 -18.21 -5.46 -20.99
N SER A 91 -18.91 -4.41 -20.54
CA SER A 91 -18.76 -3.03 -21.03
C SER A 91 -17.37 -2.43 -20.75
N PHE A 92 -16.55 -3.06 -19.91
CA PHE A 92 -15.13 -2.71 -19.78
C PHE A 92 -14.26 -3.26 -20.92
N GLY A 93 -14.78 -4.12 -21.81
CA GLY A 93 -14.02 -4.71 -22.91
C GLY A 93 -13.45 -3.68 -23.89
N GLU A 94 -14.15 -2.55 -24.06
CA GLU A 94 -13.74 -1.43 -24.92
C GLU A 94 -13.19 -0.24 -24.11
N ALA A 95 -12.88 -0.44 -22.82
CA ALA A 95 -12.36 0.62 -21.97
C ALA A 95 -10.94 1.04 -22.38
N GLU A 96 -10.67 2.34 -22.34
CA GLU A 96 -9.33 2.87 -22.61
C GLU A 96 -8.43 2.65 -21.40
N ILE A 97 -7.23 2.10 -21.61
CA ILE A 97 -6.18 2.08 -20.58
C ILE A 97 -5.53 3.46 -20.53
N LEU A 98 -5.61 4.11 -19.36
CA LEU A 98 -5.04 5.44 -19.15
C LEU A 98 -3.66 5.37 -18.50
N GLU A 99 -3.50 4.49 -17.52
CA GLU A 99 -2.28 4.41 -16.71
C GLU A 99 -2.09 3.00 -16.15
N THR A 100 -0.85 2.58 -16.05
CA THR A 100 -0.43 1.44 -15.23
C THR A 100 0.55 1.93 -14.18
N GLY A 101 0.36 1.54 -12.92
CA GLY A 101 1.19 1.98 -11.82
C GLY A 101 1.86 0.82 -11.09
N VAL A 102 3.07 1.06 -10.60
CA VAL A 102 3.79 0.19 -9.67
C VAL A 102 4.22 1.02 -8.47
N ASP A 103 4.04 0.47 -7.28
CA ASP A 103 4.60 1.06 -6.06
C ASP A 103 5.07 -0.05 -5.10
N LEU A 104 6.01 0.28 -4.22
CA LEU A 104 6.52 -0.63 -3.20
C LEU A 104 6.04 -0.19 -1.83
N ARG A 105 5.24 -1.03 -1.19
CA ARG A 105 4.74 -0.76 0.16
C ARG A 105 5.80 -1.18 1.19
N PRO A 106 6.28 -0.28 2.06
CA PRO A 106 7.21 -0.64 3.13
C PRO A 106 6.52 -1.58 4.13
N ALA A 107 7.12 -2.74 4.37
CA ALA A 107 6.64 -3.71 5.35
C ALA A 107 7.80 -4.38 6.09
N PHE A 108 7.52 -4.85 7.30
CA PHE A 108 8.37 -5.82 8.02
C PHE A 108 7.88 -7.26 7.76
N ASN A 109 8.60 -8.27 8.24
CA ASN A 109 8.27 -9.68 8.01
C ASN A 109 6.89 -10.09 8.53
N ASP A 110 6.44 -9.46 9.62
CA ASP A 110 5.12 -9.67 10.24
C ASP A 110 4.01 -8.81 9.61
N ASN A 111 4.34 -7.92 8.66
CA ASN A 111 3.44 -6.92 8.05
C ASN A 111 2.84 -5.91 9.05
N LEU A 112 3.37 -5.83 10.27
CA LEU A 112 2.95 -4.84 11.27
C LEU A 112 3.88 -3.63 11.21
N PRO A 113 3.37 -2.41 11.48
CA PRO A 113 4.25 -1.26 11.63
C PRO A 113 5.14 -1.41 12.85
N LYS A 114 6.33 -0.82 12.81
CA LYS A 114 7.25 -0.78 13.95
C LYS A 114 7.75 0.63 14.21
N ILE A 115 7.82 0.96 15.49
CA ILE A 115 8.46 2.14 16.06
C ILE A 115 9.75 1.66 16.72
N ARG A 116 10.90 2.17 16.27
CA ARG A 116 12.22 1.80 16.79
C ARG A 116 12.99 3.04 17.18
N LYS A 117 13.69 3.02 18.32
CA LYS A 117 14.55 4.12 18.75
C LYS A 117 16.01 3.71 18.61
N ILE A 118 16.69 4.25 17.60
CA ILE A 118 18.10 3.94 17.36
C ILE A 118 18.90 5.23 17.58
N ASN A 119 19.66 5.27 18.68
CA ASN A 119 20.30 6.49 19.19
C ASN A 119 19.23 7.59 19.42
N ASP A 120 19.43 8.77 18.84
CA ASP A 120 18.53 9.93 18.97
C ASP A 120 17.44 9.99 17.88
N VAL A 121 17.24 8.92 17.10
CA VAL A 121 16.26 8.89 16.00
C VAL A 121 15.18 7.87 16.28
N ILE A 122 13.92 8.29 16.18
CA ILE A 122 12.75 7.41 16.23
C ILE A 122 12.36 7.08 14.78
N TYR A 123 12.34 5.80 14.43
CA TYR A 123 11.88 5.34 13.13
C TYR A 123 10.47 4.80 13.26
N ALA A 124 9.53 5.27 12.44
CA ALA A 124 8.15 4.78 12.41
C ALA A 124 7.79 4.39 10.97
N ASN A 125 7.98 3.11 10.64
CA ASN A 125 7.88 2.60 9.27
C ASN A 125 7.15 1.24 9.21
N GLY A 126 7.01 0.68 8.01
CA GLY A 126 6.46 -0.67 7.82
C GLY A 126 4.94 -0.77 7.81
N LEU A 127 4.21 0.32 7.55
CA LEU A 127 2.74 0.35 7.62
C LEU A 127 2.04 -0.47 6.51
N TYR A 128 2.79 -1.02 5.55
CA TYR A 128 2.31 -1.90 4.48
C TYR A 128 1.07 -1.31 3.77
N ARG A 129 -0.02 -2.08 3.61
CA ARG A 129 -1.29 -1.64 2.98
C ARG A 129 -2.22 -0.89 3.94
N HIS A 130 -1.80 -0.68 5.17
CA HIS A 130 -2.62 -0.11 6.24
C HIS A 130 -2.13 1.29 6.66
N GLY A 131 -1.25 1.91 5.86
CA GLY A 131 -0.69 3.25 6.08
C GLY A 131 -1.72 4.30 6.47
N TYR A 132 -2.75 4.48 5.63
CA TYR A 132 -3.79 5.48 5.89
C TYR A 132 -4.57 5.22 7.18
N LEU A 133 -4.88 3.94 7.47
CA LEU A 133 -5.70 3.55 8.62
C LEU A 133 -4.91 3.64 9.94
N LEU A 134 -3.65 3.21 9.94
CA LEU A 134 -2.83 3.08 11.14
C LEU A 134 -2.01 4.34 11.44
N ALA A 135 -1.83 5.25 10.47
CA ALA A 135 -1.04 6.47 10.66
C ALA A 135 -1.39 7.27 11.93
N PRO A 136 -2.68 7.54 12.26
CA PRO A 136 -3.01 8.27 13.48
C PRO A 136 -2.58 7.55 14.76
N ALA A 137 -2.74 6.23 14.81
CA ALA A 137 -2.36 5.42 15.98
C ALA A 137 -0.83 5.35 16.14
N VAL A 138 -0.09 5.15 15.04
CA VAL A 138 1.37 5.15 15.04
C VAL A 138 1.91 6.53 15.44
N ALA A 139 1.38 7.61 14.87
CA ALA A 139 1.80 8.97 15.19
C ALA A 139 1.61 9.30 16.68
N LYS A 140 0.49 8.86 17.27
CA LYS A 140 0.26 9.01 18.70
C LYS A 140 1.32 8.28 19.53
N GLN A 141 1.60 7.01 19.23
CA GLN A 141 2.61 6.25 19.97
C GLN A 141 4.03 6.82 19.81
N VAL A 142 4.36 7.39 18.65
CA VAL A 142 5.62 8.13 18.48
C VAL A 142 5.68 9.36 19.39
N ALA A 143 4.59 10.11 19.52
CA ALA A 143 4.52 11.25 20.42
C ALA A 143 4.65 10.83 21.90
N ASP A 144 3.92 9.78 22.30
CA ASP A 144 3.97 9.21 23.66
C ASP A 144 5.40 8.73 24.00
N LEU A 145 6.09 8.09 23.05
CA LEU A 145 7.48 7.66 23.23
C LEU A 145 8.46 8.83 23.29
N LEU A 146 8.26 9.87 22.46
CA LEU A 146 9.17 11.01 22.37
C LEU A 146 9.06 11.94 23.59
N LEU A 147 7.85 12.21 24.06
CA LEU A 147 7.57 13.21 25.09
C LEU A 147 7.62 12.59 26.49
N ASP A 148 7.05 11.40 26.64
CA ASP A 148 6.78 10.81 27.95
C ASP A 148 7.55 9.48 28.16
N ASN A 149 8.31 9.03 27.16
CA ASN A 149 9.03 7.75 27.16
C ASN A 149 8.10 6.54 27.42
N ILE A 150 6.86 6.61 26.91
CA ILE A 150 5.86 5.54 27.04
C ILE A 150 5.91 4.66 25.78
N ALA A 151 6.14 3.36 25.98
CA ALA A 151 6.11 2.38 24.90
C ALA A 151 4.67 1.87 24.65
N GLY A 152 4.25 1.90 23.38
CA GLY A 152 2.97 1.35 22.92
C GLY A 152 3.14 0.04 22.14
N GLU A 153 2.02 -0.49 21.63
CA GLU A 153 1.96 -1.77 20.90
C GLU A 153 2.94 -1.88 19.72
N PHE A 154 3.20 -0.79 19.01
CA PHE A 154 4.07 -0.79 17.84
C PHE A 154 5.54 -0.53 18.18
N VAL A 155 5.87 -0.27 19.44
CA VAL A 155 7.26 -0.05 19.86
C VAL A 155 7.98 -1.40 19.93
N ASP A 156 9.03 -1.55 19.14
CA ASP A 156 9.84 -2.77 19.08
C ASP A 156 10.85 -2.77 20.24
N GLU A 157 10.57 -3.55 21.27
CA GLU A 157 11.36 -3.63 22.50
C GLU A 157 12.83 -4.01 22.28
N ASN A 158 13.15 -4.65 21.15
CA ASN A 158 14.54 -5.00 20.81
C ASN A 158 15.38 -3.79 20.38
N TYR A 159 14.76 -2.62 20.20
CA TYR A 159 15.37 -1.39 19.72
C TYR A 159 14.99 -0.20 20.63
N CYS A 160 14.91 -0.45 21.93
CA CYS A 160 14.71 0.55 22.99
C CYS A 160 16.00 0.79 23.77
#